data_AF-A0A415ZI63-F1
#
_entry.id   AF-A0A415ZI63-F1
#
_cell.length_a   1.000
_cell.length_b   1.000
_cell.length_c   1.000
_cell.angle_alpha   90.00
_cell.angle_beta   90.00
_cell.angle_gamma   90.00
#
_symmetry.space_group_name_H-M   'P 1'
#
loop_
_entity.id
_entity.type
_entity.pdbx_description
1 polymer ?
#
loop_
_entity_poly.entity_id
_entity_poly.type
_entity_poly.pdbx_seq_one_letter_code
_entity_poly.pdbx_strand_id
1 'polypeptide(L)'
;MELAKYKACICEGSAEEAIIDIQVDNDLLIFNREEMLEERVIRCRSAKRFEERYLRKGFDEQISVIRILDSRREEFRLSKAYEQKIDVV
;
A
#
# COMPACT_ATOMS: atom_id res chain seq x y z
N MET A 1 -1.30 6.75 -15.30
CA MET A 1 -0.49 5.94 -14.37
C MET A 1 -1.17 4.59 -14.31
N GLU A 2 -0.44 3.51 -14.55
CA GLU A 2 -0.99 2.15 -14.51
C GLU A 2 -0.49 1.47 -13.23
N LEU A 3 -1.41 1.07 -12.36
CA LEU A 3 -1.08 0.38 -11.11
C LEU A 3 -1.06 -1.12 -11.34
N ALA A 4 -0.13 -1.83 -10.69
CA ALA A 4 -0.07 -3.28 -10.71
C ALA A 4 -1.35 -3.91 -10.13
N LYS A 5 -1.58 -5.19 -10.40
CA LYS A 5 -2.81 -5.90 -9.99
C LYS A 5 -3.13 -5.73 -8.51
N TYR A 6 -2.16 -5.92 -7.63
CA TYR A 6 -2.33 -5.78 -6.19
C TYR A 6 -1.94 -4.38 -5.71
N LYS A 7 -2.74 -3.79 -4.83
CA LYS A 7 -2.49 -2.46 -4.27
C LYS A 7 -2.27 -2.55 -2.77
N ALA A 8 -1.19 -1.95 -2.29
CA ALA A 8 -0.92 -1.77 -0.88
C ALA A 8 -1.07 -0.29 -0.54
N CYS A 9 -2.25 0.10 -0.07
CA CYS A 9 -2.50 1.48 0.37
C CYS A 9 -2.05 1.65 1.83
N ILE A 10 -1.03 2.48 2.06
CA ILE A 10 -0.42 2.68 3.37
C ILE A 10 -0.70 4.09 3.87
N CYS A 11 -1.25 4.19 5.08
CA CYS A 11 -1.55 5.45 5.76
C CYS A 11 -0.80 5.58 7.10
N GLU A 12 -0.41 6.81 7.46
CA GLU A 12 0.30 7.12 8.72
C GLU A 12 -0.62 7.26 9.94
N GLY A 13 -1.86 7.68 9.71
CA GLY A 13 -2.84 8.03 10.74
C GLY A 13 -4.24 7.49 10.45
N SER A 14 -5.15 7.80 11.37
CA SER A 14 -6.54 7.30 11.33
C SER A 14 -7.45 8.19 10.47
N ALA A 15 -7.06 9.45 10.26
CA ALA A 15 -7.83 10.37 9.43
C ALA A 15 -7.70 9.99 7.94
N GLU A 16 -6.48 9.68 7.51
CA GLU A 16 -6.16 9.22 6.16
C GLU A 16 -6.82 7.87 5.89
N GLU A 17 -6.76 6.95 6.86
CA GLU A 17 -7.47 5.66 6.79
C GLU A 17 -8.96 5.87 6.52
N ALA A 18 -9.64 6.68 7.34
CA ALA A 18 -11.07 6.94 7.19
C ALA A 18 -11.43 7.60 5.85
N ILE A 19 -10.63 8.56 5.40
CA ILE A 19 -10.84 9.25 4.12
C ILE A 19 -10.69 8.28 2.95
N ILE A 20 -9.70 7.38 3.00
CA ILE A 20 -9.47 6.42 1.92
C ILE A 20 -10.52 5.32 1.93
N ASP A 21 -10.92 4.82 3.10
CA ASP A 21 -12.01 3.86 3.20
C ASP A 21 -13.29 4.44 2.57
N ILE A 22 -13.64 5.69 2.88
CA ILE A 22 -14.81 6.34 2.25
C ILE A 22 -14.64 6.45 0.74
N GLN A 23 -13.48 6.87 0.24
CA GLN A 23 -13.27 7.06 -1.20
C GLN A 23 -13.29 5.74 -1.98
N VAL A 24 -12.69 4.68 -1.44
CA VAL A 24 -12.68 3.36 -2.10
C VAL A 24 -14.07 2.73 -2.09
N ASP A 25 -14.85 2.91 -1.02
CA ASP A 25 -16.21 2.38 -0.92
C ASP A 25 -17.22 3.11 -1.82
N ASN A 26 -16.86 4.30 -2.30
CA ASN A 26 -17.67 5.10 -3.23
C ASN A 26 -17.09 5.09 -4.65
N ASP A 27 -16.18 4.16 -4.97
CA ASP A 27 -15.57 4.00 -6.29
C ASP A 27 -14.91 5.29 -6.82
N LEU A 28 -14.36 6.12 -5.92
CA LEU A 28 -13.73 7.41 -6.27
C LEU A 28 -12.23 7.30 -6.56
N LEU A 29 -11.65 6.12 -6.37
CA LEU A 29 -10.23 5.85 -6.61
C LEU A 29 -10.04 5.10 -7.93
N ILE A 30 -8.81 5.14 -8.47
CA ILE A 30 -8.45 4.41 -9.71
C ILE A 30 -8.27 2.89 -9.49
N PHE A 31 -8.68 2.38 -8.34
CA PHE A 31 -8.66 0.98 -7.95
C PHE A 31 -9.79 0.71 -6.94
N ASN A 32 -10.21 -0.54 -6.85
CA ASN A 32 -11.30 -0.99 -6.00
C ASN A 32 -10.78 -1.67 -4.72
N ARG A 33 -11.66 -1.84 -3.72
CA ARG A 33 -11.32 -2.45 -2.44
C ARG A 33 -10.79 -3.87 -2.58
N GLU A 34 -11.34 -4.66 -3.50
CA GLU A 34 -10.92 -6.05 -3.78
C GLU A 34 -9.47 -6.15 -4.29
N GLU A 35 -8.95 -5.08 -4.88
CA GLU A 35 -7.58 -5.03 -5.38
C GLU A 35 -6.57 -4.69 -4.27
N MET A 36 -7.06 -4.26 -3.09
CA MET A 36 -6.23 -3.91 -1.95
C MET A 36 -5.77 -5.15 -1.19
N LEU A 37 -4.55 -5.11 -0.65
CA LEU A 37 -4.06 -6.14 0.26
C LEU A 37 -4.95 -6.23 1.50
N GLU A 38 -5.50 -7.42 1.76
CA GLU A 38 -6.46 -7.67 2.84
C GLU A 38 -7.73 -6.78 2.77
N GLU A 39 -8.05 -6.23 1.58
CA GLU A 39 -9.25 -5.41 1.32
C GLU A 39 -9.38 -4.19 2.26
N ARG A 40 -8.23 -3.67 2.72
CA ARG A 40 -8.16 -2.62 3.73
C ARG A 40 -6.98 -1.67 3.52
N VAL A 41 -7.11 -0.49 4.12
CA VAL A 41 -5.97 0.39 4.33
C VAL A 41 -5.02 -0.21 5.37
N ILE A 42 -3.72 -0.13 5.09
CA ILE A 42 -2.66 -0.64 5.94
C ILE A 42 -2.04 0.52 6.73
N ARG A 43 -2.23 0.53 8.05
CA ARG A 43 -1.50 1.43 8.94
C ARG A 43 -0.14 0.86 9.28
N CYS A 44 0.90 1.31 8.57
CA CYS A 44 2.27 0.89 8.81
C CYS A 44 3.27 2.02 8.55
N ARG A 45 4.07 2.36 9.57
CA ARG A 45 5.14 3.36 9.46
C ARG A 45 6.52 2.75 9.15
N SER A 46 6.64 1.42 9.26
CA SER A 46 7.94 0.74 9.09
C SER A 46 7.89 -0.18 7.89
N ALA A 47 8.77 0.11 6.91
CA ALA A 47 8.95 -0.75 5.74
C ALA A 47 9.18 -2.21 6.16
N LYS A 48 10.07 -2.47 7.13
CA LYS A 48 10.36 -3.83 7.63
C LYS A 48 9.11 -4.60 8.09
N ARG A 49 8.23 -3.94 8.86
CA ARG A 49 6.97 -4.57 9.32
C ARG A 49 6.04 -4.87 8.14
N PHE A 50 6.01 -3.99 7.15
CA PHE A 50 5.25 -4.22 5.93
C PHE A 50 5.80 -5.44 5.17
N GLU A 51 7.12 -5.58 5.04
CA GLU A 51 7.71 -6.74 4.35
C GLU A 51 7.40 -8.06 5.03
N GLU A 52 7.59 -8.12 6.34
CA GLU A 52 7.41 -9.34 7.11
C GLU A 52 5.95 -9.84 7.06
N ARG A 53 5.00 -8.91 7.05
CA ARG A 53 3.57 -9.23 7.13
C ARG A 53 2.94 -9.46 5.76
N TYR A 54 3.31 -8.64 4.78
CA TYR A 54 2.63 -8.63 3.49
C TYR A 54 3.49 -9.26 2.41
N LEU A 55 4.78 -8.89 2.28
CA LEU A 55 5.63 -9.29 1.15
C LEU A 55 6.24 -10.70 1.24
N ARG A 56 6.20 -11.33 2.42
CA ARG A 56 6.60 -12.74 2.59
C ARG A 56 5.58 -13.73 2.01
N LYS A 57 4.36 -13.30 1.74
CA LYS A 57 3.36 -14.12 1.04
C LYS A 57 3.79 -14.24 -0.44
N GLY A 58 3.55 -15.41 -1.05
CA GLY A 58 3.78 -15.58 -2.49
C GLY A 58 2.72 -14.78 -3.25
N PHE A 59 3.15 -13.84 -4.09
CA PHE A 59 2.29 -13.16 -5.06
C PHE A 59 2.77 -13.51 -6.46
N ASP A 60 1.82 -13.83 -7.34
CA ASP A 60 2.09 -14.12 -8.75
C ASP A 60 2.44 -12.87 -9.56
N GLU A 61 2.05 -11.69 -9.08
CA GLU A 61 2.23 -10.41 -9.77
C GLU A 61 2.78 -9.33 -8.83
N GLN A 62 3.25 -8.22 -9.42
CA GLN A 62 3.76 -7.08 -8.67
C GLN A 62 2.67 -6.42 -7.82
N ILE A 63 3.13 -5.74 -6.76
CA ILE A 63 2.30 -4.96 -5.86
C ILE A 63 2.65 -3.49 -6.05
N SER A 64 1.64 -2.67 -6.33
CA SER A 64 1.80 -1.22 -6.26
C SER A 64 1.63 -0.75 -4.82
N VAL A 65 2.66 -0.15 -4.24
CA VAL A 65 2.61 0.43 -2.89
C VAL A 65 2.30 1.91 -3.02
N ILE A 66 1.13 2.31 -2.53
CA ILE A 66 0.62 3.68 -2.58
C ILE A 66 0.70 4.25 -1.17
N ARG A 67 1.54 5.26 -0.96
CA ARG A 67 1.76 5.84 0.38
C ARG A 67 1.09 7.21 0.52
N ILE A 68 0.26 7.35 1.54
CA ILE A 68 -0.40 8.61 1.91
C ILE A 68 0.22 9.08 3.22
N LEU A 69 1.06 10.10 3.12
CA LEU A 69 1.94 10.57 4.20
C LEU A 69 1.72 12.06 4.44
N ASP A 70 1.77 12.47 5.71
CA ASP A 70 1.89 13.88 6.10
C ASP A 70 3.38 14.25 6.28
N SER A 71 4.21 13.27 6.67
CA SER A 71 5.64 13.48 6.89
C SER A 71 6.46 13.47 5.60
N ARG A 72 7.17 14.58 5.35
CA ARG A 72 8.20 14.67 4.27
C ARG A 72 9.53 14.01 4.62
N ARG A 73 9.69 13.50 5.85
CA ARG A 73 10.97 12.99 6.38
C ARG A 73 10.99 11.48 6.55
N GLU A 74 9.90 10.78 6.28
CA GLU A 74 9.85 9.33 6.42
C GLU A 74 10.50 8.61 5.23
N GLU A 75 11.51 7.79 5.53
CA GLU A 75 12.15 6.91 4.55
C GLU A 75 11.57 5.50 4.63
N PHE A 76 10.66 5.18 3.71
CA PHE A 76 10.17 3.81 3.55
C PHE A 76 11.06 3.07 2.55
N ARG A 77 12.15 2.53 3.09
CA ARG A 77 13.10 1.73 2.31
C ARG A 77 12.77 0.26 2.45
N LEU A 78 12.31 -0.33 1.36
CA LEU A 78 12.18 -1.76 1.24
C LEU A 78 13.56 -2.39 1.00
N SER A 79 13.71 -3.62 1.46
CA SER A 79 14.87 -4.46 1.25
C SER A 79 15.00 -4.82 -0.23
N LYS A 80 16.25 -4.86 -0.75
CA LYS A 80 16.54 -5.15 -2.16
C LYS A 80 15.90 -6.44 -2.69
N ALA A 81 15.65 -7.41 -1.82
CA ALA A 81 14.99 -8.66 -2.17
C ALA A 81 13.57 -8.48 -2.74
N TYR A 82 12.90 -7.34 -2.46
CA TYR A 82 11.53 -7.07 -2.89
C TYR A 82 11.43 -5.97 -3.96
N GLU A 83 12.54 -5.35 -4.37
CA GLU A 83 12.53 -4.29 -5.40
C GLU A 83 11.87 -4.74 -6.70
N GLN A 84 12.07 -5.99 -7.12
CA GLN A 84 11.47 -6.49 -8.37
C GLN A 84 9.98 -6.86 -8.26
N LYS A 85 9.46 -6.95 -7.03
CA LYS A 85 8.06 -7.31 -6.77
C LYS A 85 7.17 -6.10 -6.57
N ILE A 86 7.75 -4.90 -6.50
CA ILE A 86 7.06 -3.72 -6.00
C ILE A 86 7.27 -2.54 -6.93
N ASP A 87 6.16 -1.88 -7.23
CA ASP A 87 6.13 -0.56 -7.83
C ASP A 87 5.70 0.44 -6.75
N VAL A 88 6.59 1.33 -6.31
CA VAL A 88 6.27 2.30 -5.23
C VAL A 88 5.86 3.62 -5.88
N VAL A 89 4.67 4.12 -5.52
CA VAL A 89 4.09 5.39 -5.99
C VAL A 89 3.89 6.35 -4.83
#